data_AF-A0A0K0CW97-F1
#
_entry.id   AF-A0A0K0CW97-F1
#
_cell.length_a   1.000
_cell.length_b   1.000
_cell.length_c   1.000
_cell.angle_alpha   90.00
_cell.angle_beta   90.00
_cell.angle_gamma   90.00
#
_symmetry.space_group_name_H-M   'P 1'
#
loop_
_entity.id
_entity.type
_entity.pdbx_description
1 polymer ?
#
loop_
_entity_poly.entity_id
_entity_poly.type
_entity_poly.pdbx_seq_one_letter_code
_entity_poly.pdbx_strand_id
1 'polypeptide(L)'
;LEERILLVKLLIADLLCGYLLWSQYVESFQIALIVAGFFWMLLLFVLISSVADDFFSPCVSSIVAHLKISESVAGATFLAFGNGAPDIFGAIASVLSSPKPKAGLALGELLGAGVFVTTMVIATIIFVRPFRIDVFATLRDLIFYIIALSWILFVFLYSHQQKNLNSIVTIASLVSYCFCSYGLQIVGAVMHSPVHSVRHLR
;
A
#
# COMPACT_ATOMS: atom_id res chain seq x y z
N LEU A 1 43.67 53.16 -7.20
CA LEU A 1 43.19 52.32 -6.07
C LEU A 1 41.67 52.17 -6.15
N GLU A 2 40.93 53.26 -6.36
CA GLU A 2 39.46 53.26 -6.52
C GLU A 2 38.95 52.40 -7.69
N GLU A 3 39.56 52.44 -8.87
CA GLU A 3 39.13 51.60 -10.01
C GLU A 3 39.26 50.09 -9.74
N ARG A 4 40.29 49.67 -9.00
CA ARG A 4 40.47 48.26 -8.63
C ARG A 4 39.43 47.81 -7.61
N ILE A 5 39.02 48.70 -6.70
CA ILE A 5 37.93 48.44 -5.75
C ILE A 5 36.59 48.35 -6.49
N LEU A 6 36.38 49.18 -7.51
CA LEU A 6 35.16 49.18 -8.32
C LEU A 6 35.02 47.89 -9.14
N LEU A 7 36.13 47.44 -9.75
CA LEU A 7 36.20 46.15 -10.46
C LEU A 7 35.89 44.97 -9.54
N VAL A 8 36.44 44.96 -8.32
CA VAL A 8 36.16 43.88 -7.35
C VAL A 8 34.68 43.87 -6.94
N LYS A 9 34.06 45.04 -6.74
CA LYS A 9 32.63 45.14 -6.41
C LYS A 9 31.72 44.66 -7.56
N LEU A 10 32.05 45.02 -8.80
CA LEU A 10 31.34 44.55 -9.99
C LEU A 10 31.42 43.03 -10.15
N LEU A 11 32.62 42.48 -9.95
CA LEU A 11 32.85 41.04 -10.09
C LEU A 11 32.12 40.23 -9.00
N ILE A 12 32.03 40.77 -7.77
CA ILE A 12 31.23 40.18 -6.69
C ILE A 12 29.73 40.27 -7.02
N ALA A 13 29.26 41.40 -7.56
CA ALA A 13 27.85 41.58 -7.91
C ALA A 13 27.41 40.64 -9.05
N ASP A 14 28.24 40.45 -10.07
CA ASP A 14 27.99 39.49 -11.16
C ASP A 14 27.96 38.04 -10.66
N LEU A 15 28.88 37.68 -9.75
CA LEU A 15 28.90 36.34 -9.15
C LEU A 15 27.65 36.07 -8.30
N LEU A 16 27.22 37.07 -7.51
CA LEU A 16 26.02 36.96 -6.67
C LEU A 16 24.76 36.86 -7.54
N CYS A 17 24.67 37.65 -8.60
CA CYS A 17 23.54 37.63 -9.54
C CYS A 17 23.46 36.29 -10.26
N GLY A 18 24.60 35.76 -10.73
CA GLY A 18 24.67 34.43 -11.32
C GLY A 18 24.24 33.31 -10.37
N TYR A 19 24.64 33.37 -9.10
CA TYR A 19 24.24 32.39 -8.08
C TYR A 19 22.74 32.43 -7.77
N LEU A 20 22.15 33.62 -7.66
CA LEU A 20 20.70 33.80 -7.40
C LEU A 20 19.84 33.32 -8.58
N LEU A 21 20.25 33.63 -9.81
CA LEU A 21 19.58 33.13 -11.03
C LEU A 21 19.69 31.60 -11.13
N TRP A 22 20.86 31.05 -10.81
CA TRP A 22 21.07 29.61 -10.79
C TRP A 22 20.22 28.92 -9.71
N SER A 23 20.13 29.47 -8.50
CA SER A 23 19.28 28.88 -7.44
C SER A 23 17.79 28.91 -7.81
N GLN A 24 17.32 30.00 -8.43
CA GLN A 24 15.93 30.12 -8.85
C GLN A 24 15.57 29.20 -10.05
N TYR A 25 16.53 28.95 -10.94
CA TYR A 25 16.38 27.98 -12.03
C TYR A 25 16.29 26.53 -11.52
N VAL A 26 17.13 26.16 -10.55
CA VAL A 26 17.13 24.82 -9.93
C VAL A 26 15.81 24.55 -9.19
N GLU A 27 15.30 25.52 -8.43
CA GLU A 27 14.00 25.43 -7.74
C GLU A 27 12.83 25.26 -8.73
N SER A 28 12.81 26.06 -9.80
CA SER A 28 11.75 25.99 -10.82
C SER A 28 11.72 24.63 -11.54
N PHE A 29 12.90 24.07 -11.82
CA PHE A 29 13.03 22.75 -12.45
C PHE A 29 12.56 21.63 -11.50
N GLN A 30 12.87 21.71 -10.21
CA GLN A 30 12.40 20.74 -9.21
C GLN A 30 10.87 20.74 -9.08
N ILE A 31 10.24 21.91 -9.05
CA ILE A 31 8.77 22.03 -9.02
C ILE A 31 8.15 21.42 -10.27
N ALA A 32 8.72 21.68 -11.45
CA ALA A 32 8.24 21.10 -12.71
C ALA A 32 8.30 19.56 -12.70
N LEU A 33 9.37 18.99 -12.15
CA LEU A 33 9.51 17.53 -11.99
C LEU A 33 8.49 16.95 -11.00
N ILE A 34 8.21 17.63 -9.88
CA ILE A 34 7.20 17.18 -8.91
C ILE A 34 5.81 17.19 -9.55
N VAL A 35 5.46 18.27 -10.27
CA VAL A 35 4.18 18.38 -10.97
C VAL A 35 4.06 17.31 -12.05
N ALA A 36 5.10 17.11 -12.86
CA ALA A 36 5.14 16.05 -13.86
C ALA A 36 5.01 14.65 -13.23
N GLY A 37 5.68 14.42 -12.10
CA GLY A 37 5.60 13.18 -11.33
C GLY A 37 4.19 12.92 -10.80
N PHE A 38 3.47 13.95 -10.35
CA PHE A 38 2.08 13.84 -9.93
C PHE A 38 1.16 13.41 -11.08
N PHE A 39 1.29 14.04 -12.25
CA PHE A 39 0.52 13.64 -13.44
C PHE A 39 0.89 12.22 -13.91
N TRP A 40 2.17 11.86 -13.83
CA TRP A 40 2.63 10.52 -14.15
C TRP A 40 2.01 9.47 -13.22
N MET A 41 1.97 9.74 -11.91
CA MET A 41 1.34 8.86 -10.93
C MET A 41 -0.17 8.70 -11.19
N LEU A 42 -0.87 9.79 -11.52
CA LEU A 42 -2.29 9.73 -11.89
C LEU A 42 -2.52 8.87 -13.15
N LEU A 43 -1.66 9.01 -14.16
CA LEU A 43 -1.73 8.21 -15.38
C LEU A 43 -1.54 6.72 -15.06
N LEU A 44 -0.52 6.37 -14.26
CA LEU A 44 -0.29 5.00 -13.83
C LEU A 44 -1.48 4.42 -13.04
N PHE A 45 -2.08 5.24 -12.17
CA PHE A 45 -3.26 4.83 -11.40
C PHE A 45 -4.45 4.50 -12.32
N VAL A 46 -4.73 5.35 -13.31
CA VAL A 46 -5.80 5.11 -14.30
C VAL A 46 -5.50 3.86 -15.14
N LEU A 47 -4.25 3.67 -15.56
CA LEU A 47 -3.86 2.48 -16.32
C LEU A 47 -4.07 1.19 -15.51
N ILE A 48 -3.60 1.15 -14.26
CA ILE A 48 -3.78 -0.03 -13.41
C ILE A 48 -5.26 -0.28 -13.13
N SER A 49 -6.05 0.77 -12.89
CA SER A 49 -7.50 0.64 -12.71
C SER A 49 -8.19 0.05 -13.94
N SER A 50 -7.89 0.54 -15.15
CA SER A 50 -8.45 0.00 -16.39
C SER A 50 -8.03 -1.45 -16.62
N VAL A 51 -6.76 -1.79 -16.36
CA VAL A 51 -6.30 -3.19 -16.49
C VAL A 51 -7.00 -4.10 -15.47
N ALA A 52 -7.25 -3.60 -14.25
CA ALA A 52 -7.97 -4.36 -13.24
C ALA A 52 -9.43 -4.62 -13.65
N ASP A 53 -10.11 -3.62 -14.21
CA ASP A 53 -11.50 -3.74 -14.64
C ASP A 53 -11.65 -4.63 -15.89
N ASP A 54 -10.80 -4.44 -16.90
CA ASP A 54 -10.94 -5.09 -18.21
C ASP A 54 -10.34 -6.51 -18.24
N PHE A 55 -9.29 -6.78 -17.46
CA PHE A 55 -8.60 -8.07 -17.49
C PHE A 55 -8.71 -8.83 -16.17
N PHE A 56 -8.47 -8.19 -15.02
CA PHE A 56 -8.43 -8.90 -13.74
C PHE A 56 -9.81 -9.39 -13.30
N SER A 57 -10.84 -8.54 -13.36
CA SER A 57 -12.21 -8.90 -12.95
C SER A 57 -12.79 -10.08 -13.77
N PRO A 58 -12.75 -10.09 -15.12
CA PRO A 58 -13.27 -11.21 -15.91
C PRO A 58 -12.49 -12.52 -15.69
N CYS A 59 -11.18 -12.44 -15.44
CA CYS A 59 -10.37 -13.60 -15.10
C CYS A 59 -10.82 -14.22 -13.77
N VAL A 60 -11.04 -13.41 -12.73
CA VAL A 60 -11.54 -13.89 -11.44
C VAL A 60 -12.94 -14.49 -11.60
N SER A 61 -13.87 -13.82 -12.28
CA SER A 61 -15.22 -14.37 -12.52
C SER A 61 -15.18 -15.71 -13.27
N SER A 62 -14.28 -15.86 -14.23
CA SER A 62 -14.08 -17.14 -14.93
C SER A 62 -13.60 -18.23 -13.98
N ILE A 63 -12.60 -17.94 -13.14
CA ILE A 63 -12.09 -18.88 -12.13
C ILE A 63 -13.19 -19.29 -11.14
N VAL A 64 -14.00 -18.32 -10.69
CA VAL A 64 -15.15 -18.54 -9.80
C VAL A 64 -16.16 -19.51 -10.41
N ALA A 65 -16.48 -19.33 -11.70
CA ALA A 65 -17.39 -20.22 -12.42
C ALA A 65 -16.87 -21.66 -12.52
N HIS A 66 -15.56 -21.83 -12.74
CA HIS A 66 -14.94 -23.17 -12.81
C HIS A 66 -14.84 -23.85 -11.44
N LEU A 67 -14.48 -23.09 -10.40
CA LEU A 67 -14.31 -23.61 -9.04
C LEU A 67 -15.62 -23.72 -8.24
N LYS A 68 -16.74 -23.19 -8.76
CA LYS A 68 -18.07 -23.16 -8.11
C LYS A 68 -18.04 -22.55 -6.70
N ILE A 69 -17.20 -21.54 -6.49
CA ILE A 69 -17.12 -20.77 -5.25
C ILE A 69 -17.99 -19.50 -5.35
N SER A 70 -18.26 -18.82 -4.24
CA SER A 70 -18.98 -17.53 -4.28
C SER A 70 -18.03 -16.39 -4.66
N GLU A 71 -18.56 -15.36 -5.33
CA GLU A 71 -17.78 -14.17 -5.68
C GLU A 71 -17.20 -13.45 -4.45
N SER A 72 -17.91 -13.49 -3.31
CA SER A 72 -17.42 -12.93 -2.05
C SER A 72 -16.14 -13.63 -1.55
N VAL A 73 -16.07 -14.96 -1.65
CA VAL A 73 -14.88 -15.73 -1.25
C VAL A 73 -13.74 -15.51 -2.24
N ALA A 74 -14.07 -15.39 -3.52
CA ALA A 74 -13.09 -15.09 -4.56
C ALA A 74 -12.49 -13.69 -4.40
N GLY A 75 -13.30 -12.70 -4.04
CA GLY A 75 -12.82 -11.37 -3.71
C GLY A 75 -11.98 -11.35 -2.43
N ALA A 76 -12.42 -12.04 -1.38
CA ALA A 76 -11.62 -12.16 -0.14
C ALA A 76 -10.27 -12.86 -0.35
N THR A 77 -10.10 -13.63 -1.43
CA THR A 77 -8.87 -14.41 -1.68
C THR A 77 -8.04 -13.85 -2.84
N PHE A 78 -8.58 -13.82 -4.06
CA PHE A 78 -7.83 -13.45 -5.26
C PHE A 78 -7.57 -11.94 -5.36
N LEU A 79 -8.54 -11.08 -5.04
CA LEU A 79 -8.32 -9.63 -5.00
C LEU A 79 -7.34 -9.26 -3.87
N ALA A 80 -7.54 -9.84 -2.68
CA ALA A 80 -6.63 -9.64 -1.55
C ALA A 80 -5.19 -10.10 -1.86
N PHE A 81 -5.05 -11.27 -2.49
CA PHE A 81 -3.75 -11.79 -2.92
C PHE A 81 -3.10 -10.92 -3.99
N GLY A 82 -3.84 -10.51 -5.01
CA GLY A 82 -3.34 -9.64 -6.09
C GLY A 82 -2.81 -8.31 -5.57
N ASN A 83 -3.51 -7.70 -4.60
CA ASN A 83 -3.08 -6.45 -3.97
C ASN A 83 -1.86 -6.65 -3.05
N GLY A 84 -1.84 -7.73 -2.25
CA GLY A 84 -0.78 -7.93 -1.25
C GLY A 84 0.51 -8.57 -1.77
N ALA A 85 0.51 -9.20 -2.95
CA ALA A 85 1.70 -9.81 -3.53
C ALA A 85 2.87 -8.81 -3.72
N PRO A 86 2.70 -7.65 -4.38
CA PRO A 86 3.78 -6.68 -4.55
C PRO A 86 4.34 -6.17 -3.22
N ASP A 87 3.48 -5.94 -2.22
CA ASP A 87 3.88 -5.47 -0.89
C ASP A 87 4.81 -6.49 -0.20
N ILE A 88 4.49 -7.78 -0.29
CA ILE A 88 5.32 -8.85 0.28
C ILE A 88 6.67 -8.93 -0.46
N PHE A 89 6.67 -8.83 -1.79
CA PHE A 89 7.92 -8.83 -2.56
C PHE A 89 8.79 -7.60 -2.25
N GLY A 90 8.18 -6.42 -2.10
CA GLY A 90 8.86 -5.20 -1.69
C GLY A 90 9.46 -5.32 -0.29
N ALA A 91 8.70 -5.84 0.68
CA ALA A 91 9.17 -6.09 2.03
C ALA A 91 10.36 -7.07 2.05
N ILE A 92 10.26 -8.19 1.32
CA ILE A 92 11.35 -9.17 1.20
C ILE A 92 12.58 -8.52 0.54
N ALA A 93 12.40 -7.79 -0.57
CA ALA A 93 13.50 -7.10 -1.24
C ALA A 93 14.17 -6.07 -0.32
N SER A 94 13.41 -5.37 0.52
CA SER A 94 13.95 -4.40 1.49
C SER A 94 14.83 -5.05 2.56
N VAL A 95 14.50 -6.28 2.97
CA VAL A 95 15.27 -7.06 3.95
C VAL A 95 16.50 -7.69 3.31
N LEU A 96 16.39 -8.19 2.07
CA LEU A 96 17.48 -8.84 1.35
C LEU A 96 18.52 -7.85 0.79
N SER A 97 18.11 -6.63 0.40
CA SER A 97 18.98 -5.68 -0.29
C SER A 97 19.85 -4.82 0.63
N SER A 98 19.64 -4.84 1.94
CA SER A 98 20.27 -3.91 2.88
C SER A 98 21.00 -4.64 4.01
N PRO A 99 22.30 -4.33 4.28
CA PRO A 99 23.05 -4.92 5.40
C PRO A 99 22.46 -4.62 6.78
N LYS A 100 21.60 -3.60 6.88
CA LYS A 100 20.79 -3.28 8.06
C LYS A 100 19.32 -3.52 7.71
N PRO A 101 18.60 -4.38 8.45
CA PRO A 101 17.19 -4.62 8.19
C PRO A 101 16.38 -3.34 8.43
N LYS A 102 15.76 -2.81 7.36
CA LYS A 102 14.86 -1.66 7.41
C LYS A 102 13.43 -2.08 7.76
N ALA A 103 13.29 -2.97 8.74
CA ALA A 103 11.99 -3.54 9.10
C ALA A 103 10.97 -2.49 9.57
N GLY A 104 11.42 -1.37 10.14
CA GLY A 104 10.53 -0.23 10.46
C GLY A 104 9.89 0.43 9.24
N LEU A 105 10.58 0.47 8.09
CA LEU A 105 10.02 0.99 6.82
C LEU A 105 8.96 0.04 6.27
N ALA A 106 9.25 -1.27 6.25
CA ALA A 106 8.30 -2.29 5.79
C ALA A 106 7.04 -2.34 6.67
N LEU A 107 7.18 -2.18 8.00
CA LEU A 107 6.04 -2.07 8.91
C LEU A 107 5.22 -0.80 8.65
N GLY A 108 5.86 0.34 8.41
CA GLY A 108 5.19 1.60 8.09
C GLY A 108 4.38 1.51 6.78
N GLU A 109 4.92 0.83 5.77
CA GLU A 109 4.25 0.58 4.49
C GLU A 109 3.00 -0.29 4.67
N LEU A 110 3.12 -1.44 5.35
CA LEU A 110 2.00 -2.36 5.62
C LEU A 110 0.88 -1.69 6.43
N LEU A 111 1.25 -0.91 7.46
CA LEU A 111 0.31 -0.15 8.29
C LEU A 111 -0.39 0.94 7.48
N GLY A 112 0.37 1.71 6.70
CA GLY A 112 -0.15 2.78 5.86
C GLY A 112 -1.13 2.27 4.82
N ALA A 113 -0.79 1.16 4.14
CA ALA A 113 -1.63 0.54 3.13
C ALA A 113 -2.97 0.07 3.72
N GLY A 114 -2.98 -0.61 4.86
CA GLY A 114 -4.22 -1.08 5.48
C GLY A 114 -5.11 0.05 5.98
N VAL A 115 -4.52 1.09 6.59
CA VAL A 115 -5.28 2.28 7.02
C VAL A 115 -5.84 3.03 5.81
N PHE A 116 -5.07 3.18 4.73
CA PHE A 116 -5.53 3.83 3.51
C PHE A 116 -6.72 3.08 2.87
N VAL A 117 -6.63 1.75 2.73
CA VAL A 117 -7.71 0.95 2.15
C VAL A 117 -8.96 0.99 3.02
N THR A 118 -8.83 0.82 4.33
CA THR A 118 -10.01 0.81 5.22
C THR A 118 -10.69 2.17 5.36
N THR A 119 -9.95 3.27 5.23
CA THR A 119 -10.52 4.62 5.36
C THR A 119 -10.94 5.20 4.01
N MET A 120 -9.99 5.40 3.09
CA MET A 120 -10.23 6.10 1.83
C MET A 120 -11.03 5.27 0.84
N VAL A 121 -10.70 3.99 0.66
CA VAL A 121 -11.39 3.15 -0.33
C VAL A 121 -12.82 2.89 0.12
N ILE A 122 -13.04 2.47 1.37
CA ILE A 122 -14.40 2.26 1.90
C ILE A 122 -15.24 3.54 1.82
N ALA A 123 -14.68 4.69 2.22
CA ALA A 123 -15.39 5.98 2.12
C ALA A 123 -15.79 6.31 0.67
N THR A 124 -14.88 6.07 -0.29
CA THR A 124 -15.15 6.31 -1.71
C THR A 124 -16.25 5.39 -2.24
N ILE A 125 -16.24 4.10 -1.89
CA ILE A 125 -17.28 3.16 -2.33
C ILE A 125 -18.65 3.60 -1.79
N ILE A 126 -18.74 3.95 -0.51
CA ILE A 126 -19.99 4.44 0.10
C ILE A 126 -20.50 5.69 -0.62
N PHE A 127 -19.59 6.61 -0.96
CA PHE A 127 -19.94 7.85 -1.64
C PHE A 127 -20.42 7.63 -3.08
N VAL A 128 -19.79 6.72 -3.83
CA VAL A 128 -20.14 6.42 -5.22
C VAL A 128 -21.42 5.58 -5.31
N ARG A 129 -21.58 4.58 -4.42
CA ARG A 129 -22.79 3.76 -4.33
C ARG A 129 -23.12 3.50 -2.87
N PRO A 130 -24.18 4.10 -2.30
CA PRO A 130 -24.56 3.82 -0.92
C PRO A 130 -25.09 2.39 -0.80
N PHE A 131 -24.44 1.56 0.03
CA PHE A 131 -24.87 0.21 0.37
C PHE A 131 -24.84 0.02 1.89
N ARG A 132 -25.62 -0.95 2.40
CA ARG A 132 -25.60 -1.29 3.82
C ARG A 132 -24.40 -2.17 4.12
N ILE A 133 -23.45 -1.62 4.86
CA ILE A 133 -22.29 -2.36 5.37
C ILE A 133 -22.71 -3.13 6.63
N ASP A 134 -22.30 -4.39 6.75
CA ASP A 134 -22.37 -5.08 8.03
C ASP A 134 -21.23 -4.59 8.94
N VAL A 135 -21.58 -3.63 9.79
CA VAL A 135 -20.68 -3.02 10.78
C VAL A 135 -20.06 -4.06 11.71
N PHE A 136 -20.74 -5.17 12.01
CA PHE A 136 -20.18 -6.21 12.88
C PHE A 136 -19.08 -7.00 12.19
N ALA A 137 -19.27 -7.41 10.93
CA ALA A 137 -18.20 -8.03 10.14
C ALA A 137 -17.00 -7.08 9.95
N THR A 138 -17.25 -5.81 9.59
CA THR A 138 -16.17 -4.84 9.38
C THR A 138 -15.39 -4.54 10.66
N LEU A 139 -16.07 -4.38 11.81
CA LEU A 139 -15.40 -4.18 13.10
C LEU A 139 -14.61 -5.41 13.53
N ARG A 140 -15.16 -6.62 13.34
CA ARG A 140 -14.45 -7.87 13.61
C ARG A 140 -13.15 -7.90 12.82
N ASP A 141 -13.21 -7.69 11.51
CA ASP A 141 -12.05 -7.77 10.64
C ASP A 141 -11.00 -6.69 10.97
N LEU A 142 -11.43 -5.48 11.35
CA LEU A 142 -10.55 -4.40 11.82
C LEU A 142 -9.88 -4.72 13.17
N ILE A 143 -10.62 -5.29 14.13
CA ILE A 143 -10.07 -5.69 15.43
C ILE A 143 -9.02 -6.78 15.25
N PHE A 144 -9.30 -7.80 14.42
CA PHE A 144 -8.31 -8.82 14.09
C PHE A 144 -7.08 -8.20 13.42
N TYR A 145 -7.26 -7.27 12.48
CA TYR A 145 -6.14 -6.55 11.86
C TYR A 145 -5.27 -5.79 12.88
N ILE A 146 -5.86 -5.08 13.84
CA ILE A 146 -5.11 -4.37 14.89
C ILE A 146 -4.39 -5.36 15.84
N ILE A 147 -5.02 -6.48 16.18
CA ILE A 147 -4.40 -7.54 16.99
C ILE A 147 -3.21 -8.16 16.23
N ALA A 148 -3.33 -8.37 14.92
CA ALA A 148 -2.24 -8.80 14.05
C ALA A 148 -0.99 -7.94 14.22
N LEU A 149 -1.21 -6.64 14.04
CA LEU A 149 -0.16 -5.65 13.95
C LEU A 149 0.50 -5.48 15.31
N SER A 150 -0.29 -5.44 16.37
CA SER A 150 0.23 -5.35 17.73
C SER A 150 1.06 -6.59 18.11
N TRP A 151 0.63 -7.79 17.70
CA TRP A 151 1.41 -9.02 17.90
C TRP A 151 2.73 -9.01 17.12
N ILE A 152 2.70 -8.62 15.84
CA ILE A 152 3.91 -8.53 15.00
C ILE A 152 4.89 -7.49 15.56
N LEU A 153 4.38 -6.32 15.98
CA LEU A 153 5.18 -5.28 16.63
C LEU A 153 5.81 -5.77 17.93
N PHE A 154 5.04 -6.48 18.77
CA PHE A 154 5.55 -7.06 20.02
C PHE A 154 6.70 -8.05 19.76
N VAL A 155 6.52 -8.97 18.81
CA VAL A 155 7.55 -9.94 18.41
C VAL A 155 8.78 -9.23 17.84
N PHE A 156 8.60 -8.19 17.03
CA PHE A 156 9.69 -7.41 16.44
C PHE A 156 10.51 -6.68 17.50
N LEU A 157 9.86 -6.00 18.45
CA LEU A 157 10.53 -5.30 19.55
C LEU A 157 11.28 -6.26 20.49
N TYR A 158 10.70 -7.44 20.75
CA TYR A 158 11.34 -8.48 21.56
C TYR A 158 12.54 -9.10 20.84
N SER A 159 12.45 -9.35 19.53
CA SER A 159 13.54 -9.89 18.72
C SER A 159 14.74 -8.95 18.61
N HIS A 160 14.53 -7.62 18.61
CA HIS A 160 15.63 -6.64 18.61
C HIS A 160 16.55 -6.76 19.84
N GLN A 161 16.06 -7.29 20.97
CA GLN A 161 16.85 -7.50 22.19
C GLN A 161 17.71 -8.78 22.13
N GLN A 162 17.38 -9.77 21.28
CA GLN A 162 18.15 -11.00 21.13
C GLN A 162 18.83 -11.11 19.75
N LYS A 163 20.15 -10.88 19.71
CA LYS A 163 20.97 -10.88 18.48
C LYS A 163 21.01 -12.21 17.68
N ASN A 164 20.57 -13.33 18.23
CA ASN A 164 20.80 -14.65 17.62
C ASN A 164 19.59 -15.61 17.63
N LEU A 165 18.44 -15.17 18.11
CA LEU A 165 17.23 -15.98 18.10
C LEU A 165 16.23 -15.31 17.16
N ASN A 166 15.68 -16.10 16.23
CA ASN A 166 14.28 -16.00 15.83
C ASN A 166 13.85 -15.19 14.61
N SER A 167 14.68 -14.91 13.59
CA SER A 167 14.08 -14.51 12.28
C SER A 167 13.09 -15.56 11.78
N ILE A 168 13.39 -16.84 11.99
CA ILE A 168 12.52 -17.97 11.63
C ILE A 168 11.25 -18.00 12.50
N VAL A 169 11.34 -17.78 13.81
CA VAL A 169 10.16 -17.80 14.71
C VAL A 169 9.29 -16.57 14.50
N THR A 170 9.89 -15.41 14.16
CA THR A 170 9.15 -14.20 13.75
C THR A 170 8.44 -14.40 12.41
N ILE A 171 9.08 -15.04 11.42
CA ILE A 171 8.44 -15.36 10.15
C ILE A 171 7.36 -16.44 10.34
N ALA A 172 7.61 -17.48 11.15
CA ALA A 172 6.66 -18.55 11.42
C ALA A 172 5.43 -18.06 12.19
N SER A 173 5.59 -17.13 13.13
CA SER A 173 4.47 -16.50 13.82
C SER A 173 3.66 -15.59 12.89
N LEU A 174 4.32 -14.92 11.94
CA LEU A 174 3.68 -14.10 10.91
C LEU A 174 2.86 -14.96 9.93
N VAL A 175 3.43 -16.07 9.46
CA VAL A 175 2.77 -17.03 8.55
C VAL A 175 1.58 -17.71 9.23
N SER A 176 1.74 -18.17 10.48
CA SER A 176 0.66 -18.79 11.25
C SER A 176 -0.49 -17.81 11.50
N TYR A 177 -0.18 -16.55 11.82
CA TYR A 177 -1.17 -15.51 12.00
C TYR A 177 -1.89 -15.12 10.70
N CYS A 178 -1.15 -14.94 9.60
CA CYS A 178 -1.75 -14.72 8.27
C CYS A 178 -2.71 -15.86 7.94
N PHE A 179 -2.29 -17.11 8.11
CA PHE A 179 -3.16 -18.26 7.84
C PHE A 179 -4.45 -18.23 8.68
N CYS A 180 -4.36 -17.88 9.97
CA CYS A 180 -5.52 -17.80 10.86
C CYS A 180 -6.46 -16.64 10.51
N SER A 181 -5.92 -15.47 10.19
CA SER A 181 -6.70 -14.28 9.80
C SER A 181 -7.33 -14.39 8.42
N TYR A 182 -6.62 -14.91 7.42
CA TYR A 182 -7.17 -15.24 6.11
C TYR A 182 -8.23 -16.34 6.21
N GLY A 183 -7.99 -17.37 7.02
CA GLY A 183 -8.99 -18.41 7.30
C GLY A 183 -10.27 -17.83 7.91
N LEU A 184 -10.15 -16.88 8.83
CA LEU A 184 -11.31 -16.22 9.45
C LEU A 184 -12.05 -15.29 8.48
N GLN A 185 -11.35 -14.58 7.60
CA GLN A 185 -11.96 -13.76 6.54
C GLN A 185 -12.71 -14.61 5.52
N ILE A 186 -12.13 -15.74 5.11
CA ILE A 186 -12.80 -16.70 4.22
C ILE A 186 -14.03 -17.29 4.91
N VAL A 187 -13.94 -17.71 6.17
CA VAL A 187 -15.10 -18.17 6.95
C VAL A 187 -16.16 -17.08 7.05
N GLY A 188 -15.76 -15.83 7.27
CA GLY A 188 -16.65 -14.66 7.24
C GLY A 188 -17.34 -14.50 5.89
N ALA A 189 -16.60 -14.55 4.79
CA ALA A 189 -17.13 -14.46 3.42
C ALA A 189 -18.07 -15.62 3.07
N VAL A 190 -17.77 -16.84 3.53
CA VAL A 190 -18.62 -18.02 3.36
C VAL A 190 -19.92 -17.89 4.17
N MET A 191 -19.82 -17.47 5.43
CA MET A 191 -20.97 -17.35 6.34
C MET A 191 -21.90 -16.20 5.96
N HIS A 192 -21.37 -15.12 5.37
CA HIS A 192 -22.14 -13.95 4.96
C HIS A 192 -22.62 -13.98 3.51
N SER A 193 -22.29 -15.02 2.74
CA SER A 193 -22.81 -15.22 1.38
C SER A 193 -24.31 -15.54 1.46
N PRO A 194 -25.24 -14.65 1.05
CA PRO A 194 -26.63 -15.06 0.92
C PRO A 194 -26.69 -16.06 -0.25
N VAL A 195 -26.98 -17.32 0.06
CA VAL A 195 -27.23 -18.39 -0.93
C VAL A 195 -28.50 -18.12 -1.77
N HIS A 196 -29.17 -16.96 -1.59
CA HIS A 196 -30.42 -16.62 -2.25
C HIS A 196 -30.34 -15.31 -3.06
N SER A 197 -29.82 -15.35 -4.29
CA SER A 197 -30.32 -14.47 -5.37
C SER A 197 -29.90 -14.90 -6.79
N VAL A 198 -30.00 -16.20 -7.14
CA VAL A 198 -29.91 -16.67 -8.54
C VAL A 198 -31.22 -17.35 -8.96
N ARG A 199 -32.37 -16.84 -8.49
CA ARG A 199 -33.70 -17.34 -8.91
C ARG A 199 -34.60 -16.31 -9.58
N HIS A 200 -34.19 -15.05 -9.66
CA HIS A 200 -34.94 -14.02 -10.37
C HIS A 200 -34.02 -13.33 -11.37
N LEU A 201 -33.85 -13.95 -12.53
CA LEU A 201 -33.53 -13.37 -13.84
C LEU A 201 -33.49 -14.54 -14.82
N ARG A 202 -34.69 -15.10 -15.06
CA ARG A 202 -35.03 -15.84 -16.27
C ARG A 202 -36.01 -14.97 -17.03
#